data_AF-A0A3E0QR37-F1
#
_entry.id   AF-A0A3E0QR37-F1
#
_cell.length_a   1.000
_cell.length_b   1.000
_cell.length_c   1.000
_cell.angle_alpha   90.00
_cell.angle_beta   90.00
_cell.angle_gamma   90.00
#
_symmetry.space_group_name_H-M   'P 1'
#
loop_
_entity.id
_entity.type
_entity.pdbx_description
1 polymer ?
#
loop_
_entity_poly.entity_id
_entity_poly.type
_entity_poly.pdbx_seq_one_letter_code
_entity_poly.pdbx_strand_id
1 'polypeptide(L)'
;MFKSVFAAVAAAPFLASAALAGPYVNVETNAGWTGDDYTGATTDAHVGYEGALGDSGASYYVQGGPAIVSVDGEELSTRFSGKAGVGIPVTDALGVYGEVSFITAEDEFLDDLGVGGKLGVKYNF
;
A
#
# COMPACT_ATOMS: atom_id res chain seq x y z
N MET A 1 -8.50 20.90 21.88
CA MET A 1 -9.21 20.67 20.60
C MET A 1 -8.45 19.60 19.84
N PHE A 2 -8.77 18.33 20.09
CA PHE A 2 -8.29 17.21 19.26
C PHE A 2 -9.33 17.00 18.18
N LYS A 3 -9.13 17.63 17.02
CA LYS A 3 -10.07 17.49 15.90
C LYS A 3 -9.25 17.22 14.63
N SER A 4 -9.49 16.03 14.09
CA SER A 4 -9.31 15.68 12.67
C SER A 4 -7.98 15.07 12.20
N VAL A 5 -7.42 14.09 12.92
CA VAL A 5 -6.35 13.19 12.39
C VAL A 5 -6.90 11.79 12.06
N PHE A 6 -8.07 11.73 11.43
CA PHE A 6 -8.65 10.45 10.97
C PHE A 6 -9.31 10.55 9.58
N ALA A 7 -9.07 11.63 8.85
CA ALA A 7 -9.60 11.76 7.50
C ALA A 7 -8.58 11.25 6.48
N ALA A 8 -8.94 10.15 5.81
CA ALA A 8 -8.33 9.62 4.59
C ALA A 8 -6.97 8.91 4.72
N VAL A 9 -6.95 7.78 5.44
CA VAL A 9 -6.03 6.66 5.13
C VAL A 9 -6.70 5.79 4.06
N ALA A 10 -6.95 6.38 2.89
CA ALA A 10 -7.43 5.67 1.72
C ALA A 10 -6.70 6.26 0.51
N ALA A 11 -5.91 5.41 -0.13
CA ALA A 11 -5.19 5.63 -1.40
C ALA A 11 -3.85 6.37 -1.39
N ALA A 12 -3.26 6.73 -0.25
CA ALA A 12 -1.84 7.13 -0.22
C ALA A 12 -1.20 6.95 1.16
N PRO A 13 -0.28 5.97 1.36
CA PRO A 13 0.68 6.03 2.49
C PRO A 13 1.56 7.30 2.41
N PHE A 14 1.58 7.99 1.27
CA PHE A 14 2.27 9.28 1.07
C PHE A 14 1.54 10.50 1.66
N LEU A 15 0.61 10.28 2.60
CA LEU A 15 0.11 11.32 3.50
C LEU A 15 0.88 11.36 4.83
N ALA A 16 1.97 10.60 4.95
CA ALA A 16 2.99 10.76 5.98
C ALA A 16 3.49 12.22 5.99
N SER A 17 2.77 13.09 6.69
CA SER A 17 3.31 14.36 7.15
C SER A 17 4.55 14.02 7.96
N ALA A 18 5.64 14.78 7.78
CA ALA A 18 6.93 14.57 8.43
C ALA A 18 6.89 14.45 9.98
N ALA A 19 5.71 14.65 10.60
CA ALA A 19 5.47 14.59 12.02
C ALA A 19 5.09 13.20 12.58
N LEU A 20 4.88 12.17 11.76
CA LEU A 20 4.48 10.84 12.26
C LEU A 20 5.28 9.68 11.64
N ALA A 21 6.62 9.69 11.78
CA ALA A 21 7.37 8.46 11.61
C ALA A 21 6.98 7.47 12.71
N GLY A 22 6.54 6.27 12.36
CA GLY A 22 6.06 5.34 13.37
C GLY A 22 5.34 4.10 12.84
N PRO A 23 4.98 3.19 13.77
CA PRO A 23 4.21 2.01 13.43
C PRO A 23 2.77 2.38 13.10
N TYR A 24 2.17 1.67 12.15
CA TYR A 24 0.77 1.82 11.78
C TYR A 24 0.15 0.48 11.40
N VAL A 25 -1.17 0.48 11.27
CA VAL A 25 -1.94 -0.61 10.68
C VAL A 25 -2.61 -0.09 9.42
N ASN A 26 -2.66 -0.91 8.37
CA ASN A 26 -3.30 -0.58 7.11
C ASN A 26 -4.18 -1.74 6.67
N VAL A 27 -5.45 -1.44 6.38
CA VAL A 27 -6.37 -2.38 5.76
C VAL A 27 -6.76 -1.82 4.41
N GLU A 28 -6.41 -2.54 3.35
CA GLU A 28 -6.57 -2.07 1.97
C GLU A 28 -7.16 -3.17 1.09
N THR A 29 -8.23 -2.86 0.38
CA THR A 29 -8.80 -3.77 -0.63
C THR A 29 -8.46 -3.26 -2.03
N ASN A 30 -7.78 -4.11 -2.80
CA ASN A 30 -7.45 -3.92 -4.20
C ASN A 30 -8.39 -4.78 -5.05
N ALA A 31 -9.45 -4.19 -5.58
CA ALA A 31 -10.43 -4.86 -6.44
C ALA A 31 -10.11 -4.64 -7.93
N GLY A 32 -10.35 -5.66 -8.75
CA GLY A 32 -10.09 -5.67 -10.18
C GLY A 32 -11.35 -5.89 -11.01
N TRP A 33 -11.39 -5.23 -12.17
CA TRP A 33 -12.41 -5.43 -13.20
C TRP A 33 -11.74 -5.51 -14.57
N THR A 34 -12.27 -6.34 -15.47
CA THR A 34 -11.92 -6.36 -16.89
C THR A 34 -13.13 -5.92 -17.69
N GLY A 35 -13.12 -4.66 -18.14
CA GLY A 35 -14.34 -4.04 -18.67
C GLY A 35 -15.37 -3.84 -17.55
N ASP A 36 -16.56 -4.38 -17.74
CA ASP A 36 -17.64 -4.34 -16.76
C ASP A 36 -17.65 -5.56 -15.81
N ASP A 37 -16.80 -6.55 -16.08
CA ASP A 37 -16.76 -7.81 -15.34
C ASP A 37 -15.80 -7.72 -14.15
N TYR A 38 -16.31 -8.02 -12.95
CA TYR A 38 -15.50 -8.12 -11.74
C TYR A 38 -14.60 -9.35 -11.79
N THR A 39 -13.31 -9.20 -11.53
CA THR A 39 -12.35 -10.32 -11.58
C THR A 39 -11.98 -10.85 -10.20
N GLY A 40 -12.15 -10.04 -9.15
CA GLY A 40 -11.76 -10.39 -7.79
C GLY A 40 -11.19 -9.22 -7.01
N ALA A 41 -10.82 -9.48 -5.77
CA ALA A 41 -10.18 -8.51 -4.90
C ALA A 41 -9.20 -9.18 -3.94
N THR A 42 -8.15 -8.44 -3.60
CA THR A 42 -7.23 -8.80 -2.53
C THR A 42 -7.36 -7.78 -1.40
N THR A 43 -7.68 -8.24 -0.19
CA THR A 43 -7.75 -7.41 1.01
C THR A 43 -6.54 -7.66 1.89
N ASP A 44 -5.64 -6.69 1.93
CA ASP A 44 -4.42 -6.67 2.72
C ASP A 44 -4.73 -6.18 4.13
N ALA A 45 -4.30 -6.91 5.16
CA ALA A 45 -4.35 -6.48 6.55
C ALA A 45 -2.91 -6.43 7.10
N HIS A 46 -2.28 -5.26 6.96
CA HIS A 46 -0.85 -5.09 7.22
C HIS A 46 -0.57 -4.33 8.51
N VAL A 47 0.54 -4.70 9.14
CA VAL A 47 1.26 -3.82 10.06
C VAL A 47 2.43 -3.20 9.30
N GLY A 48 2.71 -1.94 9.55
CA GLY A 48 3.73 -1.20 8.83
C GLY A 48 4.51 -0.26 9.70
N TYR A 49 5.59 0.25 9.13
CA TYR A 49 6.39 1.33 9.67
C TYR A 49 6.71 2.31 8.56
N GLU A 50 6.53 3.60 8.81
CA GLU A 50 6.84 4.67 7.87
C GLU A 50 7.69 5.75 8.52
N GLY A 51 8.38 6.54 7.69
CA GLY A 51 9.19 7.65 8.17
C GLY A 51 9.70 8.56 7.07
N ALA A 52 10.31 9.66 7.51
CA ALA A 52 11.00 10.61 6.63
C ALA A 52 12.39 10.10 6.25
N LEU A 53 12.82 10.42 5.03
CA LEU A 53 14.16 10.19 4.50
C LEU A 53 14.94 11.52 4.53
N GLY A 54 15.53 11.83 5.69
CA GLY A 54 16.23 13.09 5.91
C GLY A 54 15.29 14.31 5.92
N ASP A 55 15.87 15.49 5.69
CA ASP A 55 15.15 16.78 5.81
C ASP A 55 14.47 17.24 4.49
N SER A 56 14.59 16.45 3.42
CA SER A 56 14.11 16.83 2.08
C SER A 56 12.60 16.69 1.88
N GLY A 57 11.89 16.14 2.88
CA GLY A 57 10.47 15.79 2.76
C GLY A 57 10.23 14.48 2.00
N ALA A 58 11.28 13.76 1.59
CA ALA A 58 11.15 12.39 1.10
C ALA A 58 10.70 11.45 2.24
N SER A 59 10.04 10.35 1.89
CA SER A 59 9.52 9.37 2.85
C SER A 59 9.66 7.95 2.35
N TYR A 60 9.58 7.01 3.28
CA TYR A 60 9.53 5.57 3.01
C TYR A 60 8.47 4.90 3.88
N TYR A 61 8.05 3.72 3.44
CA TYR A 61 7.32 2.79 4.28
C TYR A 61 7.67 1.35 3.92
N VAL A 62 7.48 0.47 4.90
CA VAL A 62 7.44 -0.98 4.72
C VAL A 62 6.27 -1.51 5.52
N GLN A 63 5.52 -2.44 4.94
CA GLN A 63 4.37 -3.07 5.56
C GLN A 63 4.22 -4.51 5.10
N GLY A 64 3.59 -5.34 5.92
CA GLY A 64 3.24 -6.70 5.55
C GLY A 64 2.30 -7.35 6.54
N GLY A 65 1.71 -8.47 6.12
CA GLY A 65 0.69 -9.16 6.88
C GLY A 65 -0.11 -10.14 6.03
N PRO A 66 -1.18 -10.71 6.61
CA PRO A 66 -2.10 -11.55 5.86
C PRO A 66 -2.84 -10.74 4.77
N ALA A 67 -3.10 -11.40 3.66
CA ALA A 67 -3.99 -10.96 2.60
C ALA A 67 -5.10 -11.99 2.39
N ILE A 68 -6.33 -11.51 2.25
CA ILE A 68 -7.49 -12.31 1.88
C ILE A 68 -7.71 -12.12 0.39
N VAL A 69 -7.51 -13.17 -0.39
CA VAL A 69 -7.71 -13.18 -1.84
C VAL A 69 -9.07 -13.77 -2.15
N SER A 70 -9.88 -13.01 -2.89
CA SER A 70 -11.21 -13.38 -3.35
C SER A 70 -11.25 -13.26 -4.86
N VAL A 71 -10.98 -14.34 -5.57
CA VAL A 71 -11.14 -14.40 -7.03
C VAL A 71 -12.61 -14.70 -7.34
N ASP A 72 -13.17 -14.05 -8.37
CA ASP A 72 -14.57 -14.28 -8.72
C ASP A 72 -14.80 -15.73 -9.18
N GLY A 73 -15.75 -16.42 -8.54
CA GLY A 73 -16.06 -17.82 -8.79
C GLY A 73 -15.13 -18.86 -8.13
N GLU A 74 -14.13 -18.43 -7.33
CA GLU A 74 -13.22 -19.32 -6.62
C GLU A 74 -13.42 -19.27 -5.09
N GLU A 75 -12.75 -20.17 -4.37
CA GLU A 75 -12.74 -20.15 -2.91
C GLU A 75 -11.86 -19.01 -2.37
N LEU A 76 -12.23 -18.47 -1.21
CA LEU A 76 -11.42 -17.48 -0.50
C LEU A 76 -10.11 -18.13 -0.03
N SER A 77 -8.98 -17.50 -0.33
CA SER A 77 -7.68 -17.92 0.20
C SER A 77 -7.03 -16.85 1.07
N THR A 78 -6.30 -17.31 2.09
CA THR A 78 -5.49 -16.46 2.94
C THR A 78 -4.03 -16.65 2.58
N ARG A 79 -3.38 -15.58 2.15
CA ARG A 79 -1.97 -15.55 1.73
C ARG A 79 -1.19 -14.55 2.59
N PHE A 80 0.12 -14.45 2.39
CA PHE A 80 0.92 -13.41 3.02
C PHE A 80 1.42 -12.43 1.98
N SER A 81 1.35 -11.13 2.29
CA SER A 81 1.76 -10.07 1.38
C SER A 81 2.60 -9.02 2.10
N GLY A 82 3.37 -8.28 1.30
CA GLY A 82 4.17 -7.16 1.78
C GLY A 82 4.29 -6.08 0.72
N LYS A 83 4.48 -4.85 1.18
CA LYS A 83 4.70 -3.67 0.33
C LYS A 83 5.80 -2.81 0.93
N ALA A 84 6.65 -2.26 0.07
CA ALA A 84 7.63 -1.26 0.45
C ALA A 84 7.62 -0.16 -0.60
N GLY A 85 7.65 1.09 -0.16
CA GLY A 85 7.59 2.22 -1.07
C GLY A 85 8.37 3.43 -0.59
N VAL A 86 8.66 4.31 -1.54
CA VAL A 86 9.36 5.58 -1.35
C VAL A 86 8.62 6.70 -2.05
N GLY A 87 8.55 7.85 -1.41
CA GLY A 87 7.99 9.08 -1.95
C GLY A 87 9.04 10.19 -1.95
N ILE A 88 9.12 10.96 -3.04
CA ILE A 88 10.06 12.06 -3.19
C ILE A 88 9.28 13.32 -3.63
N PRO A 89 9.29 14.41 -2.84
CA PRO A 89 8.77 15.69 -3.30
C PRO A 89 9.69 16.23 -4.42
N VAL A 90 9.08 16.62 -5.53
CA VAL A 90 9.76 17.25 -6.68
C VAL A 90 9.63 18.77 -6.59
N THR A 91 8.46 19.25 -6.18
CA THR A 91 8.17 20.66 -5.89
C THR A 91 7.20 20.74 -4.71
N ASP A 92 6.90 21.93 -4.22
CA ASP A 92 5.91 22.14 -3.15
C ASP A 92 4.51 21.58 -3.52
N ALA A 93 4.17 21.54 -4.81
CA ALA A 93 2.89 21.05 -5.32
C ALA A 93 2.95 19.64 -5.93
N LEU A 94 4.14 19.07 -6.15
CA LEU A 94 4.32 17.84 -6.94
C LEU A 94 5.24 16.85 -6.22
N GLY A 95 4.79 15.62 -6.05
CA GLY A 95 5.61 14.50 -5.57
C GLY A 95 5.54 13.30 -6.51
N VAL A 96 6.57 12.48 -6.51
CA VAL A 96 6.61 11.19 -7.20
C VAL A 96 6.74 10.07 -6.17
N TYR A 97 6.22 8.90 -6.47
CA TYR A 97 6.36 7.75 -5.60
C TYR A 97 6.53 6.45 -6.37
N GLY A 98 7.16 5.50 -5.70
CA GLY A 98 7.27 4.12 -6.16
C GLY A 98 7.00 3.14 -5.03
N GLU A 99 6.44 2.00 -5.38
CA GLU A 99 6.14 0.88 -4.50
C GLU A 99 6.51 -0.43 -5.20
N VAL A 100 7.05 -1.37 -4.43
CA VAL A 100 7.13 -2.79 -4.79
C VAL A 100 6.27 -3.58 -3.82
N SER A 101 5.65 -4.64 -4.32
CA SER A 101 4.80 -5.52 -3.53
C SER A 101 5.07 -6.98 -3.85
N PHE A 102 4.79 -7.85 -2.89
CA PHE A 102 4.72 -9.29 -3.12
C PHE A 102 3.50 -9.91 -2.44
N ILE A 103 3.09 -11.07 -2.92
CA ILE A 103 2.11 -11.95 -2.28
C ILE A 103 2.52 -13.41 -2.51
N THR A 104 2.46 -14.24 -1.48
CA THR A 104 2.79 -15.67 -1.57
C THR A 104 1.77 -16.42 -2.43
N ALA A 105 2.14 -17.61 -2.90
CA ALA A 105 1.18 -18.59 -3.39
C ALA A 105 0.37 -19.18 -2.20
N GLU A 106 -0.69 -19.94 -2.51
CA GLU A 106 -1.56 -20.55 -1.49
C GLU A 106 -0.84 -21.58 -0.63
N ASP A 107 -0.01 -22.42 -1.25
CA ASP A 107 0.61 -23.57 -0.59
C ASP A 107 2.14 -23.50 -0.47
N GLU A 108 2.80 -22.54 -1.13
CA GLU A 108 4.25 -22.42 -1.13
C GLU A 108 4.70 -20.97 -0.87
N PHE A 109 5.68 -20.80 0.02
CA PHE A 109 6.13 -19.48 0.45
C PHE A 109 7.03 -18.79 -0.58
N LEU A 110 7.80 -19.56 -1.35
CA LEU A 110 8.78 -19.05 -2.33
C LEU A 110 8.52 -19.51 -3.76
N ASP A 111 7.69 -20.54 -3.97
CA ASP A 111 7.31 -20.95 -5.32
C ASP A 111 6.11 -20.13 -5.79
N ASP A 112 6.14 -19.70 -7.06
CA ASP A 112 5.14 -18.83 -7.69
C ASP A 112 4.80 -17.53 -6.93
N LEU A 113 5.83 -16.88 -6.37
CA LEU A 113 5.69 -15.59 -5.68
C LEU A 113 5.18 -14.50 -6.64
N GLY A 114 3.98 -13.97 -6.36
CA GLY A 114 3.44 -12.84 -7.08
C GLY A 114 4.20 -11.57 -6.71
N VAL A 115 4.80 -10.89 -7.70
CA VAL A 115 5.49 -9.61 -7.50
C VAL A 115 4.81 -8.49 -8.29
N GLY A 116 4.79 -7.29 -7.72
CA GLY A 116 4.16 -6.12 -8.31
C GLY A 116 5.01 -4.86 -8.13
N GLY A 117 4.81 -3.91 -9.04
CA GLY A 117 5.42 -2.59 -8.97
C GLY A 117 4.39 -1.52 -9.29
N LYS A 118 4.44 -0.41 -8.57
CA LYS A 118 3.60 0.77 -8.81
C LYS A 118 4.49 2.00 -8.81
N LEU A 119 4.29 2.87 -9.79
CA LEU A 119 4.89 4.19 -9.86
C LEU A 119 3.78 5.21 -10.06
N GLY A 120 3.89 6.37 -9.42
CA GLY A 120 2.87 7.40 -9.54
C GLY A 120 3.36 8.79 -9.20
N VAL A 121 2.48 9.75 -9.47
CA VAL A 121 2.70 11.17 -9.22
C VAL A 121 1.53 11.69 -8.40
N LYS A 122 1.82 12.54 -7.42
CA LYS A 122 0.83 13.21 -6.57
C LYS A 122 0.95 14.71 -6.78
N TYR A 123 -0.15 15.36 -7.14
CA TYR A 123 -0.25 16.81 -7.26
C TYR A 123 -1.18 17.36 -6.16
N ASN A 124 -0.71 18.35 -5.40
CA ASN A 124 -1.47 19.03 -4.36
C ASN A 124 -1.82 20.45 -4.84
N PHE A 125 -3.11 20.79 -4.85
CA PHE A 125 -3.64 22.10 -5.26
C PHE A 125 -3.85 23.04 -4.08
#